data_AF-A0AAP0PMH8-F1
#
_entry.id   AF-A0AAP0PMH8-F1
#
_cell.length_a   1.000
_cell.length_b   1.000
_cell.length_c   1.000
_cell.angle_alpha   90.00
_cell.angle_beta   90.00
_cell.angle_gamma   90.00
#
_symmetry.space_group_name_H-M   'P 1'
#
loop_
_entity.id
_entity.type
_entity.pdbx_description
1 polymer ?
#
loop_
_entity_poly.entity_id
_entity_poly.type
_entity_poly.pdbx_seq_one_letter_code
_entity_poly.pdbx_strand_id
1 'polypeptide(L)'
;MLAIFHEAFAHPPQELHSPASLKSLKKPKLPEEIVEEFLSAHPNAFSMRFADAAMLAFVPPQNSFSIHQRLFCGFDDIYCIFLGSLNNLSFLLKQYGLTRETNEAMVIIEAYRTLRDRGPYPADQVVKDFDGSFGFVVYDSKAGKVFAALGSDGEVKMFWGIAADGSVVITDDLEAIKGSCAKSFAPFPTGCMFHTEGGLKSFEHPMNKMKAMPRVDSEGVMCGANFKVDKYTRINSIPRAGSEANWTGWDSQQ
;
A
#
# COMPACT_ATOMS: atom_id res chain seq x y z
N MET A 1 -6.80 7.27 7.82
CA MET A 1 -5.67 7.67 6.99
C MET A 1 -6.14 7.72 5.55
N LEU A 2 -5.53 8.57 4.74
CA LEU A 2 -5.77 8.65 3.31
C LEU A 2 -4.42 8.84 2.64
N ALA A 3 -4.17 8.11 1.57
CA ALA A 3 -3.01 8.29 0.71
C ALA A 3 -3.49 8.20 -0.74
N ILE A 4 -3.12 9.19 -1.55
CA ILE A 4 -3.46 9.26 -2.96
C ILE A 4 -2.15 9.40 -3.73
N PHE A 5 -1.97 8.56 -4.75
CA PHE A 5 -0.78 8.55 -5.59
C PHE A 5 -1.18 8.67 -7.04
N HIS A 6 -0.59 9.63 -7.74
CA HIS A 6 -0.85 9.83 -9.16
C HIS A 6 -0.45 8.58 -9.97
N GLU A 7 -1.18 8.29 -11.05
CA GLU A 7 -1.02 7.06 -11.85
C GLU A 7 0.43 6.84 -12.34
N ALA A 8 1.16 7.92 -12.58
CA ALA A 8 2.57 7.89 -12.98
C ALA A 8 3.53 7.30 -11.91
N PHE A 9 3.12 7.27 -10.63
CA PHE A 9 3.96 6.84 -9.50
C PHE A 9 3.48 5.54 -8.84
N ALA A 10 2.23 5.13 -9.08
CA ALA A 10 1.65 3.91 -8.54
C ALA A 10 0.76 3.22 -9.57
N HIS A 11 1.12 1.98 -9.92
CA HIS A 11 0.42 1.18 -10.92
C HIS A 11 -0.29 -0.01 -10.25
N PRO A 12 -1.54 0.15 -9.80
CA PRO A 12 -2.30 -0.95 -9.23
C PRO A 12 -2.73 -1.92 -10.35
N PRO A 13 -3.11 -3.16 -10.01
CA PRO A 13 -3.65 -4.09 -11.00
C PRO A 13 -4.88 -3.50 -11.70
N GLN A 14 -4.94 -3.63 -13.02
CA GLN A 14 -6.00 -3.04 -13.85
C GLN A 14 -7.39 -3.53 -13.46
N GLU A 15 -7.49 -4.75 -12.91
CA GLU A 15 -8.74 -5.35 -12.46
C GLU A 15 -9.39 -4.62 -11.27
N LEU A 16 -8.65 -3.71 -10.61
CA LEU A 16 -9.22 -2.82 -9.59
C LEU A 16 -10.15 -1.77 -10.22
N HIS A 17 -9.89 -1.36 -11.47
CA HIS A 17 -10.72 -0.40 -12.19
C HIS A 17 -12.00 -1.07 -12.72
N SER A 18 -13.16 -0.59 -12.26
CA SER A 18 -14.46 -1.06 -12.75
C SER A 18 -15.02 -0.12 -13.82
N PRO A 19 -15.30 -0.61 -15.04
CA PRO A 19 -16.02 0.16 -16.05
C PRO A 19 -17.44 0.57 -15.61
N ALA A 20 -18.01 -0.09 -14.60
CA ALA A 20 -19.33 0.23 -14.09
C ALA A 20 -19.37 1.58 -13.34
N SER A 21 -18.22 2.10 -12.90
CA SER A 21 -18.12 3.41 -12.24
C SER A 21 -18.61 4.55 -13.14
N LEU A 22 -18.48 4.43 -14.47
CA LEU A 22 -18.98 5.42 -15.44
C LEU A 22 -20.51 5.43 -15.57
N LYS A 23 -21.16 4.30 -15.25
CA LYS A 23 -22.62 4.11 -15.35
C LYS A 23 -23.32 4.24 -14.00
N SER A 24 -22.57 4.40 -12.93
CA SER A 24 -23.11 4.53 -11.57
C SER A 24 -23.68 5.92 -11.32
N LEU A 25 -24.67 6.01 -10.44
CA LEU A 25 -25.19 7.28 -9.90
C LEU A 25 -24.09 8.09 -9.21
N LYS A 26 -23.13 7.42 -8.57
CA LYS A 26 -21.95 8.04 -7.95
C LYS A 26 -20.76 7.91 -8.89
N LYS A 27 -20.18 9.04 -9.28
CA LYS A 27 -18.96 9.07 -10.10
C LYS A 27 -17.72 9.02 -9.19
N PRO A 28 -16.60 8.46 -9.68
CA PRO A 28 -15.32 8.64 -9.01
C PRO A 28 -14.98 10.14 -8.96
N LYS A 29 -14.26 10.55 -7.92
CA LYS A 29 -13.88 11.94 -7.65
C LYS A 29 -12.42 12.21 -8.01
N LEU A 30 -12.07 13.47 -8.20
CA LEU A 30 -10.68 13.89 -8.37
C LEU A 30 -9.93 13.86 -7.02
N PRO A 31 -8.59 13.67 -7.01
CA PRO A 31 -7.79 13.67 -5.79
C PRO A 31 -8.04 14.84 -4.83
N GLU A 32 -8.15 16.06 -5.35
CA GLU A 32 -8.44 17.26 -4.57
C GLU A 32 -9.76 17.16 -3.82
N GLU A 33 -10.83 16.77 -4.52
CA GLU A 33 -12.18 16.62 -3.96
C GLU A 33 -12.19 15.55 -2.87
N ILE A 34 -11.45 14.47 -3.06
CA ILE A 34 -11.32 13.37 -2.09
C ILE A 34 -10.68 13.86 -0.80
N VAL A 35 -9.58 14.62 -0.90
CA VAL A 35 -8.91 15.17 0.29
C VAL A 35 -9.78 16.19 1.00
N GLU A 36 -10.44 17.10 0.27
CA GLU A 36 -11.33 18.11 0.86
C GLU A 36 -12.51 17.48 1.60
N GLU A 37 -13.16 16.47 1.03
CA GLU A 37 -14.24 15.73 1.69
C GLU A 37 -13.73 14.96 2.91
N PHE A 38 -12.56 14.33 2.79
CA PHE A 38 -11.95 13.59 3.90
C PHE A 38 -11.61 14.49 5.08
N LEU A 39 -11.05 15.68 4.84
CA LEU A 39 -10.75 16.68 5.87
C LEU A 39 -12.04 17.27 6.47
N SER A 40 -13.08 17.47 5.65
CA SER A 40 -14.39 17.94 6.13
C SER A 40 -15.07 16.92 7.04
N ALA A 41 -14.92 15.63 6.75
CA ALA A 41 -15.43 14.54 7.59
C ALA A 41 -14.61 14.34 8.88
N HIS A 42 -13.35 14.81 8.91
CA HIS A 42 -12.42 14.62 10.02
C HIS A 42 -11.78 15.95 10.47
N PRO A 43 -12.44 16.72 11.35
CA PRO A 43 -12.00 18.08 11.72
C PRO A 43 -10.58 18.19 12.31
N ASN A 44 -10.06 17.11 12.91
CA ASN A 44 -8.72 17.08 13.49
C ASN A 44 -7.64 16.55 12.52
N ALA A 45 -8.02 16.23 11.28
CA ALA A 45 -7.10 15.72 10.29
C ALA A 45 -6.21 16.82 9.72
N PHE A 46 -5.00 16.45 9.31
CA PHE A 46 -4.15 17.29 8.47
C PHE A 46 -3.85 16.58 7.16
N SER A 47 -3.42 17.34 6.16
CA SER A 47 -2.96 16.81 4.89
C SER A 47 -1.59 17.35 4.51
N MET A 48 -0.90 16.61 3.64
CA MET A 48 0.37 16.97 3.02
C MET A 48 0.27 16.66 1.54
N ARG A 49 0.67 17.62 0.70
CA ARG A 49 0.66 17.50 -0.76
C ARG A 49 2.07 17.57 -1.29
N PHE A 50 2.42 16.66 -2.17
CA PHE A 50 3.75 16.51 -2.78
C PHE A 50 3.67 16.82 -4.27
N ALA A 51 3.53 18.11 -4.57
CA ALA A 51 3.23 18.58 -5.93
C ALA A 51 2.06 17.77 -6.53
N ASP A 52 2.24 17.28 -7.76
CA ASP A 52 1.24 16.47 -8.47
C ASP A 52 1.44 14.95 -8.26
N ALA A 53 2.40 14.55 -7.42
CA ALA A 53 2.78 13.14 -7.27
C ALA A 53 1.94 12.39 -6.23
N ALA A 54 1.72 13.00 -5.06
CA ALA A 54 1.02 12.35 -3.96
C ALA A 54 0.31 13.33 -3.03
N MET A 55 -0.76 12.85 -2.38
CA MET A 55 -1.44 13.53 -1.28
C MET A 55 -1.64 12.56 -0.13
N LEU A 56 -1.21 12.95 1.07
CA LEU A 56 -1.42 12.17 2.29
C LEU A 56 -2.36 12.96 3.21
N ALA A 57 -3.31 12.30 3.86
CA ALA A 57 -4.06 12.88 4.96
C ALA A 57 -4.10 11.93 6.16
N PHE A 58 -3.95 12.51 7.33
CA PHE A 58 -3.79 11.80 8.58
C PHE A 58 -4.76 12.36 9.61
N VAL A 59 -5.52 11.48 10.26
CA VAL A 59 -6.35 11.86 11.41
C VAL A 59 -5.67 11.35 12.67
N PRO A 60 -5.23 12.22 13.59
CA PRO A 60 -4.66 11.80 14.86
C PRO A 60 -5.61 10.90 15.65
N PRO A 61 -5.09 9.95 16.45
CA PRO A 61 -5.92 9.14 17.33
C PRO A 61 -6.63 10.05 18.35
N GLN A 62 -7.93 9.84 18.56
CA GLN A 62 -8.70 10.62 19.53
C GLN A 62 -8.43 10.21 20.98
N ASN A 63 -8.08 8.93 21.21
CA ASN A 63 -7.77 8.38 22.52
C ASN A 63 -6.47 7.58 22.47
N SER A 64 -5.64 7.73 23.50
CA SER A 64 -4.36 7.02 23.68
C SER A 64 -4.50 5.49 23.81
N PHE A 65 -5.74 4.99 24.00
CA PHE A 65 -6.06 3.58 24.21
C PHE A 65 -6.81 2.95 23.01
N SER A 66 -6.79 3.58 21.84
CA SER A 66 -7.38 3.01 20.63
C SER A 66 -6.72 1.67 20.30
N ILE A 67 -7.54 0.63 20.08
CA ILE A 67 -7.11 -0.72 19.69
C ILE A 67 -6.29 -0.68 18.38
N HIS A 68 -6.56 0.30 17.52
CA HIS A 68 -5.75 0.58 16.34
C HIS A 68 -5.01 1.91 16.55
N GLN A 69 -3.76 1.80 16.95
CA GLN A 69 -2.84 2.93 17.04
C GLN A 69 -2.55 3.44 15.62
N ARG A 70 -2.58 4.76 15.43
CA ARG A 70 -2.29 5.39 14.15
C ARG A 70 -1.12 6.34 14.33
N LEU A 71 -0.06 6.13 13.55
CA LEU A 71 1.17 6.91 13.62
C LEU A 71 1.47 7.55 12.27
N PHE A 72 2.00 8.77 12.34
CA PHE A 72 2.58 9.47 11.20
C PHE A 72 4.04 9.74 11.51
N CYS A 73 4.94 9.44 10.57
CA CYS A 73 6.35 9.74 10.69
C CYS A 73 6.89 10.24 9.34
N GLY A 74 7.75 11.24 9.37
CA GLY A 74 8.50 11.70 8.21
C GLY A 74 9.98 11.77 8.57
N PHE A 75 10.84 11.14 7.77
CA PHE A 75 12.28 11.13 7.97
C PHE A 75 13.00 10.99 6.62
N ASP A 76 13.99 11.85 6.35
CA ASP A 76 14.80 11.81 5.12
C ASP A 76 13.94 11.78 3.84
N ASP A 77 12.93 12.67 3.77
CA ASP A 77 11.95 12.79 2.67
C ASP A 77 11.10 11.53 2.40
N ILE A 78 11.08 10.61 3.36
CA ILE A 78 10.22 9.42 3.38
C ILE A 78 9.13 9.61 4.43
N TYR A 79 7.89 9.39 4.04
CA TYR A 79 6.72 9.59 4.88
C TYR A 79 5.98 8.28 5.06
N CYS A 80 5.66 7.92 6.30
CA CYS A 80 4.96 6.71 6.67
C CYS A 80 3.69 7.03 7.45
N ILE A 81 2.57 6.46 7.02
CA ILE A 81 1.38 6.30 7.84
C ILE A 81 1.27 4.84 8.26
N PHE A 82 1.26 4.60 9.56
CA PHE A 82 1.18 3.26 10.15
C PHE A 82 -0.13 3.11 10.93
N LEU A 83 -0.71 1.92 10.86
CA LEU A 83 -1.92 1.47 11.54
C LEU A 83 -1.63 0.19 12.32
N GLY A 84 -2.15 0.11 13.54
CA GLY A 84 -2.05 -1.08 14.39
C GLY A 84 -0.83 -1.05 15.30
N SER A 85 -0.18 -2.20 15.53
CA SER A 85 0.93 -2.36 16.46
C SER A 85 1.83 -3.53 16.08
N LEU A 86 3.11 -3.46 16.46
CA LEU A 86 4.07 -4.56 16.28
C LEU A 86 4.39 -5.22 17.62
N ASN A 87 4.06 -6.50 17.77
CA ASN A 87 4.34 -7.32 18.95
C ASN A 87 5.85 -7.51 19.18
N ASN A 88 6.63 -7.53 18.10
CA ASN A 88 8.09 -7.70 18.15
C ASN A 88 8.88 -6.39 18.01
N LEU A 89 8.26 -5.23 18.30
CA LEU A 89 8.89 -3.90 18.16
C LEU A 89 10.28 -3.81 18.80
N SER A 90 10.45 -4.31 20.04
CA SER A 90 11.74 -4.26 20.75
C SER A 90 12.86 -5.01 20.01
N PHE A 91 12.53 -6.11 19.33
CA PHE A 91 13.49 -6.85 18.51
C PHE A 91 13.84 -6.06 17.25
N LEU A 92 12.84 -5.52 16.56
CA LEU A 92 13.04 -4.72 15.35
C LEU A 92 13.89 -3.46 15.62
N LEU A 93 13.64 -2.76 16.73
CA LEU A 93 14.45 -1.61 17.14
C LEU A 93 15.94 -1.97 17.26
N LYS A 94 16.24 -3.12 17.87
CA LYS A 94 17.63 -3.62 17.97
C LYS A 94 18.19 -4.00 16.61
N GLN A 95 17.42 -4.66 15.76
CA GLN A 95 17.84 -5.09 14.42
C GLN A 95 18.19 -3.92 13.51
N TYR A 96 17.39 -2.84 13.55
CA TYR A 96 17.61 -1.63 12.76
C TYR A 96 18.52 -0.60 13.45
N GLY A 97 19.01 -0.87 14.66
CA GLY A 97 19.89 0.04 15.39
C GLY A 97 19.21 1.34 15.84
N LEU A 98 17.91 1.30 16.08
CA LEU A 98 17.07 2.43 16.50
C LEU A 98 17.06 2.59 18.03
N THR A 99 16.80 3.82 18.50
CA THR A 99 16.69 4.10 19.93
C THR A 99 15.39 3.53 20.50
N ARG A 100 15.36 3.27 21.81
CA ARG A 100 14.17 2.68 22.50
C ARG A 100 12.92 3.58 22.48
N GLU A 101 13.07 4.86 22.23
CA GLU A 101 11.99 5.85 22.20
C GLU A 101 11.32 5.96 20.81
N THR A 102 11.76 5.12 19.88
CA THR A 102 11.25 5.08 18.51
C THR A 102 9.96 4.25 18.44
N ASN A 103 9.11 4.57 17.46
CA ASN A 103 7.82 3.92 17.24
C ASN A 103 7.81 3.05 15.96
N GLU A 104 6.71 2.36 15.73
CA GLU A 104 6.52 1.45 14.59
C GLU A 104 6.70 2.15 13.24
N ALA A 105 6.19 3.37 13.08
CA ALA A 105 6.29 4.09 11.81
C ALA A 105 7.75 4.37 11.41
N MET A 106 8.61 4.68 12.36
CA MET A 106 10.04 4.88 12.10
C MET A 106 10.76 3.55 11.80
N VAL A 107 10.36 2.44 12.45
CA VAL A 107 10.86 1.10 12.08
C VAL A 107 10.51 0.78 10.63
N ILE A 108 9.29 1.08 10.18
CA ILE A 108 8.89 0.89 8.79
C ILE A 108 9.74 1.75 7.84
N ILE A 109 10.04 3.01 8.19
CA ILE A 109 10.92 3.86 7.37
C ILE A 109 12.32 3.24 7.25
N GLU A 110 12.93 2.79 8.35
CA GLU A 110 14.27 2.17 8.29
C GLU A 110 14.29 0.82 7.55
N ALA A 111 13.22 0.03 7.68
CA ALA A 111 13.05 -1.19 6.90
C ALA A 111 12.97 -0.89 5.39
N TYR A 112 12.21 0.13 5.01
CA TYR A 112 12.13 0.60 3.62
C TYR A 112 13.49 1.10 3.12
N ARG A 113 14.21 1.92 3.90
CA ARG A 113 15.57 2.39 3.53
C ARG A 113 16.53 1.23 3.36
N THR A 114 16.43 0.19 4.19
CA THR A 114 17.23 -1.03 4.05
C THR A 114 16.95 -1.75 2.73
N LEU A 115 15.67 -1.88 2.35
CA LEU A 115 15.29 -2.45 1.05
C LEU A 115 15.79 -1.61 -0.14
N ARG A 116 15.72 -0.28 -0.02
CA ARG A 116 16.16 0.67 -1.06
C ARG A 116 17.68 0.71 -1.22
N ASP A 117 18.41 0.83 -0.12
CA ASP A 117 19.82 1.24 -0.12
C ASP A 117 20.81 0.07 0.02
N ARG A 118 20.40 -1.06 0.63
CA ARG A 118 21.36 -2.07 1.12
C ARG A 118 21.42 -3.40 0.36
N GLY A 119 20.50 -3.66 -0.56
CA GLY A 119 20.57 -4.77 -1.54
C GLY A 119 20.72 -6.21 -0.97
N PRO A 120 20.53 -7.22 -1.83
CA PRO A 120 19.20 -7.71 -2.16
C PRO A 120 18.51 -8.38 -0.95
N TYR A 121 17.87 -7.58 -0.09
CA TYR A 121 16.93 -8.13 0.90
C TYR A 121 15.55 -8.32 0.22
N PRO A 122 14.99 -9.54 0.22
CA PRO A 122 13.65 -9.76 -0.30
C PRO A 122 12.61 -9.03 0.55
N ALA A 123 11.86 -8.11 -0.07
CA ALA A 123 10.84 -7.31 0.61
C ALA A 123 9.79 -8.17 1.32
N ASP A 124 9.46 -9.35 0.77
CA ASP A 124 8.54 -10.30 1.41
C ASP A 124 9.06 -10.79 2.76
N GLN A 125 10.36 -11.05 2.90
CA GLN A 125 10.91 -11.50 4.19
C GLN A 125 10.93 -10.36 5.21
N VAL A 126 11.29 -9.14 4.78
CA VAL A 126 11.29 -7.97 5.66
C VAL A 126 9.89 -7.69 6.20
N VAL A 127 8.86 -7.75 5.36
CA VAL A 127 7.47 -7.55 5.81
C VAL A 127 6.98 -8.72 6.67
N LYS A 128 7.40 -9.95 6.36
CA LYS A 128 7.05 -11.14 7.14
C LYS A 128 7.67 -11.16 8.54
N ASP A 129 8.80 -10.48 8.73
CA ASP A 129 9.42 -10.29 10.04
C ASP A 129 8.64 -9.32 10.95
N PHE A 130 7.65 -8.60 10.43
CA PHE A 130 6.75 -7.79 11.25
C PHE A 130 5.68 -8.67 11.90
N ASP A 131 5.78 -8.86 13.21
CA ASP A 131 4.81 -9.61 14.00
C ASP A 131 3.83 -8.64 14.65
N GLY A 132 2.54 -8.80 14.39
CA GLY A 132 1.48 -7.97 14.95
C GLY A 132 0.34 -7.70 13.97
N SER A 133 -0.64 -6.94 14.44
CA SER A 133 -1.75 -6.44 13.64
C SER A 133 -1.34 -5.11 13.03
N PHE A 134 -0.99 -5.07 11.75
CA PHE A 134 -0.47 -3.85 11.14
C PHE A 134 -1.01 -3.57 9.73
N GLY A 135 -0.96 -2.30 9.35
CA GLY A 135 -1.07 -1.84 7.96
C GLY A 135 -0.29 -0.54 7.81
N PHE A 136 0.36 -0.33 6.67
CA PHE A 136 1.11 0.90 6.45
C PHE A 136 1.13 1.34 4.99
N VAL A 137 1.42 2.63 4.80
CA VAL A 137 1.75 3.24 3.52
C VAL A 137 2.99 4.10 3.71
N VAL A 138 4.00 3.87 2.88
CA VAL A 138 5.24 4.63 2.77
C VAL A 138 5.28 5.32 1.42
N TYR A 139 5.65 6.60 1.44
CA TYR A 139 5.95 7.38 0.26
C TYR A 139 7.36 7.98 0.37
N ASP A 140 8.25 7.56 -0.53
CA ASP A 140 9.55 8.20 -0.72
C ASP A 140 9.38 9.30 -1.77
N SER A 141 9.34 10.54 -1.31
CA SER A 141 9.09 11.70 -2.18
C SER A 141 10.29 12.02 -3.08
N LYS A 142 11.50 11.61 -2.68
CA LYS A 142 12.73 11.82 -3.45
C LYS A 142 12.85 10.83 -4.61
N ALA A 143 12.47 9.57 -4.37
CA ALA A 143 12.50 8.51 -5.38
C ALA A 143 11.17 8.38 -6.15
N GLY A 144 10.09 9.02 -5.69
CA GLY A 144 8.75 8.87 -6.25
C GLY A 144 8.23 7.43 -6.11
N LYS A 145 8.53 6.76 -4.99
CA LYS A 145 8.19 5.35 -4.77
C LYS A 145 7.15 5.19 -3.66
N VAL A 146 6.25 4.24 -3.87
CA VAL A 146 5.20 3.86 -2.93
C VAL A 146 5.46 2.44 -2.44
N PHE A 147 5.32 2.23 -1.14
CA PHE A 147 5.34 0.91 -0.53
C PHE A 147 4.24 0.78 0.52
N ALA A 148 3.34 -0.17 0.34
CA ALA A 148 2.22 -0.41 1.26
C ALA A 148 2.15 -1.89 1.62
N ALA A 149 1.70 -2.21 2.84
CA ALA A 149 1.44 -3.59 3.22
C ALA A 149 0.32 -3.67 4.25
N LEU A 150 -0.32 -4.84 4.30
CA LEU A 150 -1.34 -5.18 5.29
C LEU A 150 -1.03 -6.55 5.90
N GLY A 151 -1.06 -6.62 7.22
CA GLY A 151 -0.85 -7.83 8.00
C GLY A 151 -1.82 -8.96 7.64
N SER A 152 -1.48 -10.17 8.08
CA SER A 152 -2.19 -11.40 7.71
C SER A 152 -3.38 -11.76 8.61
N ASP A 153 -3.45 -11.16 9.80
CA ASP A 153 -4.47 -11.49 10.81
C ASP A 153 -5.87 -10.93 10.52
N GLY A 154 -5.95 -9.88 9.69
CA GLY A 154 -7.20 -9.23 9.30
C GLY A 154 -7.79 -8.30 10.37
N GLU A 155 -7.04 -8.02 11.44
CA GLU A 155 -7.46 -7.11 12.52
C GLU A 155 -7.41 -5.64 12.04
N VAL A 156 -6.37 -5.29 11.29
CA VAL A 156 -6.30 -4.00 10.56
C VAL A 156 -6.98 -4.14 9.21
N LYS A 157 -7.74 -3.12 8.81
CA LYS A 157 -8.40 -3.06 7.51
C LYS A 157 -7.87 -1.88 6.71
N MET A 158 -7.53 -2.15 5.47
CA MET A 158 -7.20 -1.13 4.47
C MET A 158 -8.02 -1.40 3.21
N PHE A 159 -8.31 -0.33 2.50
CA PHE A 159 -9.00 -0.33 1.23
C PHE A 159 -8.17 0.43 0.22
N TRP A 160 -8.37 0.08 -1.04
CA TRP A 160 -7.75 0.77 -2.15
C TRP A 160 -8.71 0.87 -3.33
N GLY A 161 -8.52 1.88 -4.17
CA GLY A 161 -9.37 2.14 -5.32
C GLY A 161 -8.74 3.11 -6.29
N ILE A 162 -9.48 3.38 -7.37
CA ILE A 162 -9.05 4.26 -8.47
C ILE A 162 -9.93 5.51 -8.47
N ALA A 163 -9.28 6.67 -8.39
CA ALA A 163 -9.90 7.99 -8.53
C ALA A 163 -10.26 8.30 -9.99
N ALA A 164 -10.91 9.45 -10.22
CA ALA A 164 -11.41 9.83 -11.56
C ALA A 164 -10.31 10.04 -12.60
N ASP A 165 -9.11 10.41 -12.17
CA ASP A 165 -7.92 10.67 -12.97
C ASP A 165 -6.99 9.44 -13.10
N GLY A 166 -7.39 8.28 -12.56
CA GLY A 166 -6.55 7.09 -12.52
C GLY A 166 -5.65 6.98 -11.29
N SER A 167 -5.60 8.00 -10.43
CA SER A 167 -4.82 7.98 -9.19
C SER A 167 -5.25 6.85 -8.26
N VAL A 168 -4.28 6.23 -7.59
CA VAL A 168 -4.52 5.19 -6.58
C VAL A 168 -4.89 5.85 -5.27
N VAL A 169 -6.01 5.45 -4.69
CA VAL A 169 -6.44 5.88 -3.36
C VAL A 169 -6.29 4.72 -2.39
N ILE A 170 -5.66 4.93 -1.24
CA ILE A 170 -5.52 3.97 -0.15
C ILE A 170 -6.04 4.62 1.14
N THR A 171 -6.90 3.93 1.88
CA THR A 171 -7.50 4.44 3.13
C THR A 171 -7.92 3.29 4.05
N ASP A 172 -8.02 3.53 5.35
CA ASP A 172 -8.66 2.61 6.31
C ASP A 172 -10.15 2.92 6.55
N ASP A 173 -10.69 3.96 5.90
CA ASP A 173 -12.09 4.35 5.98
C ASP A 173 -12.89 3.80 4.78
N LEU A 174 -13.80 2.87 5.06
CA LEU A 174 -14.65 2.23 4.07
C LEU A 174 -15.64 3.21 3.41
N GLU A 175 -16.16 4.18 4.16
CA GLU A 175 -17.12 5.13 3.60
C GLU A 175 -16.40 6.18 2.75
N ALA A 176 -15.20 6.60 3.16
CA ALA A 176 -14.35 7.46 2.33
C ALA A 176 -14.03 6.81 0.97
N ILE A 177 -13.58 5.55 0.93
CA ILE A 177 -13.24 4.90 -0.35
C ILE A 177 -14.46 4.71 -1.26
N LYS A 178 -15.63 4.38 -0.69
CA LYS A 178 -16.89 4.25 -1.44
C LYS A 178 -17.34 5.58 -2.03
N GLY A 179 -17.21 6.66 -1.27
CA GLY A 179 -17.52 8.02 -1.71
C GLY A 179 -16.57 8.53 -2.79
N SER A 180 -15.31 8.08 -2.74
CA SER A 180 -14.22 8.57 -3.59
C SER A 180 -14.09 7.82 -4.92
N CYS A 181 -14.14 6.49 -4.88
CA CYS A 181 -13.80 5.62 -6.02
C CYS A 181 -15.02 4.93 -6.66
N ALA A 182 -16.23 5.27 -6.21
CA ALA A 182 -17.50 4.69 -6.69
C ALA A 182 -17.50 3.15 -6.69
N LYS A 183 -17.42 2.50 -7.87
CA LYS A 183 -17.39 1.04 -8.01
C LYS A 183 -15.97 0.50 -8.28
N SER A 184 -14.95 1.36 -8.36
CA SER A 184 -13.55 1.00 -8.62
C SER A 184 -12.75 0.89 -7.32
N PHE A 185 -13.19 0.05 -6.38
CA PHE A 185 -12.47 -0.16 -5.12
C PHE A 185 -12.59 -1.58 -4.58
N ALA A 186 -11.64 -1.94 -3.73
CA ALA A 186 -11.61 -3.22 -3.04
C ALA A 186 -10.98 -3.09 -1.64
N PRO A 187 -11.16 -4.09 -0.76
CA PRO A 187 -10.23 -4.29 0.33
C PRO A 187 -8.80 -4.45 -0.23
N PHE A 188 -7.83 -3.84 0.44
CA PHE A 188 -6.43 -4.19 0.26
C PHE A 188 -6.24 -5.61 0.82
N PRO A 189 -5.63 -6.54 0.07
CA PRO A 189 -5.56 -7.93 0.48
C PRO A 189 -4.66 -8.12 1.70
N THR A 190 -5.13 -8.91 2.67
CA THR A 190 -4.33 -9.30 3.85
C THR A 190 -3.13 -10.15 3.44
N GLY A 191 -2.05 -10.09 4.21
CA GLY A 191 -0.85 -10.88 3.91
C GLY A 191 -0.14 -10.47 2.62
N CYS A 192 -0.36 -9.23 2.19
CA CYS A 192 0.16 -8.71 0.93
C CYS A 192 0.86 -7.36 1.10
N MET A 193 1.74 -7.09 0.15
CA MET A 193 2.44 -5.83 -0.02
C MET A 193 2.29 -5.33 -1.46
N PHE A 194 2.36 -4.03 -1.65
CA PHE A 194 2.35 -3.35 -2.92
C PHE A 194 3.56 -2.42 -2.99
N HIS A 195 4.33 -2.50 -4.07
CA HIS A 195 5.45 -1.62 -4.36
C HIS A 195 5.34 -1.09 -5.79
N THR A 196 5.68 0.19 -6.03
CA THR A 196 5.62 0.82 -7.36
C THR A 196 6.23 -0.04 -8.48
N GLU A 197 7.38 -0.68 -8.24
CA GLU A 197 8.07 -1.51 -9.25
C GLU A 197 7.70 -2.99 -9.16
N GLY A 198 7.26 -3.44 -7.98
CA GLY A 198 6.99 -4.84 -7.71
C GLY A 198 5.54 -5.26 -7.94
N GLY A 199 4.63 -4.29 -8.06
CA GLY A 199 3.19 -4.50 -8.04
C GLY A 199 2.72 -5.12 -6.72
N LEU A 200 1.54 -5.73 -6.77
CA LEU A 200 0.93 -6.44 -5.66
C LEU A 200 1.51 -7.87 -5.53
N LYS A 201 1.99 -8.23 -4.34
CA LYS A 201 2.51 -9.57 -4.02
C LYS A 201 2.08 -10.01 -2.63
N SER A 202 1.94 -11.32 -2.42
CA SER A 202 1.80 -11.88 -1.07
C SER A 202 3.17 -12.06 -0.45
N PHE A 203 3.37 -11.56 0.78
CA PHE A 203 4.59 -11.86 1.55
C PHE A 203 4.48 -13.20 2.31
N GLU A 204 3.28 -13.75 2.46
CA GLU A 204 3.07 -15.11 2.98
C GLU A 204 3.41 -16.17 1.94
N HIS A 205 3.09 -15.90 0.67
CA HIS A 205 3.29 -16.79 -0.46
C HIS A 205 4.01 -16.08 -1.62
N PRO A 206 5.27 -15.63 -1.43
CA PRO A 206 5.98 -14.77 -2.38
C PRO A 206 6.25 -15.44 -3.73
N MET A 207 6.23 -16.78 -3.79
CA MET A 207 6.44 -17.54 -5.01
C MET A 207 5.15 -17.82 -5.80
N ASN A 208 4.00 -17.35 -5.33
CA ASN A 208 2.69 -17.60 -5.95
C ASN A 208 2.16 -16.34 -6.63
N LYS A 209 1.47 -16.51 -7.77
CA LYS A 209 0.85 -15.38 -8.46
C LYS A 209 -0.36 -14.86 -7.68
N MET A 210 -0.60 -13.56 -7.75
CA MET A 210 -1.87 -12.96 -7.33
C MET A 210 -2.90 -13.11 -8.46
N LYS A 211 -4.14 -13.44 -8.09
CA LYS A 211 -5.27 -13.59 -9.00
C LYS A 211 -6.38 -12.62 -8.63
N ALA A 212 -6.84 -11.85 -9.61
CA ALA A 212 -8.02 -11.02 -9.49
C ALA A 212 -9.30 -11.88 -9.48
N MET A 213 -10.17 -11.61 -8.52
CA MET A 213 -11.48 -12.21 -8.34
C MET A 213 -12.50 -11.09 -8.50
N PRO A 214 -13.23 -11.02 -9.64
CA PRO A 214 -14.23 -9.99 -9.88
C PRO A 214 -15.22 -9.94 -8.72
N ARG A 215 -15.55 -8.73 -8.28
CA ARG A 215 -16.57 -8.52 -7.25
C ARG A 215 -17.85 -8.03 -7.90
N VAL A 216 -18.96 -8.41 -7.31
CA VAL A 216 -20.29 -7.93 -7.65
C VAL A 216 -20.91 -7.37 -6.37
N ASP A 217 -21.49 -6.18 -6.44
CA ASP A 217 -22.21 -5.60 -5.32
C ASP A 217 -23.63 -6.15 -5.18
N SER A 218 -24.38 -5.65 -4.19
CA SER A 218 -25.77 -6.04 -3.96
C SER A 218 -26.73 -5.70 -5.11
N GLU A 219 -26.34 -4.82 -6.03
CA GLU A 219 -27.12 -4.42 -7.20
C GLU A 219 -26.84 -5.32 -8.41
N GLY A 220 -25.96 -6.31 -8.27
CA GLY A 220 -25.54 -7.16 -9.38
C GLY A 220 -24.50 -6.52 -10.29
N VAL A 221 -23.89 -5.39 -9.87
CA VAL A 221 -22.94 -4.62 -10.68
C VAL A 221 -21.50 -4.95 -10.30
N MET A 222 -20.63 -5.13 -11.31
CA MET A 222 -19.22 -5.41 -11.08
C MET A 222 -18.53 -4.23 -10.37
N CYS A 223 -17.86 -4.48 -9.25
CA CYS A 223 -17.24 -3.46 -8.40
C CYS A 223 -15.77 -3.79 -8.05
N GLY A 224 -14.86 -3.52 -8.99
CA GLY A 224 -13.44 -3.81 -8.85
C GLY A 224 -13.18 -5.32 -8.68
N ALA A 225 -12.03 -5.66 -8.11
CA ALA A 225 -11.64 -7.04 -7.87
C ALA A 225 -11.02 -7.22 -6.48
N ASN A 226 -11.33 -8.37 -5.85
CA ASN A 226 -10.54 -8.86 -4.73
C ASN A 226 -9.30 -9.57 -5.29
N PHE A 227 -8.19 -9.53 -4.56
CA PHE A 227 -6.96 -10.21 -4.97
C PHE A 227 -6.67 -11.35 -4.00
N LYS A 228 -6.41 -12.54 -4.53
CA LYS A 228 -6.09 -13.73 -3.75
C LYS A 228 -4.87 -14.42 -4.32
N VAL A 229 -4.13 -15.12 -3.47
CA VAL A 229 -3.01 -15.97 -3.89
C VAL A 229 -3.55 -17.15 -4.71
N ASP A 230 -3.01 -17.32 -5.92
CA ASP A 230 -3.19 -18.53 -6.70
C ASP A 230 -2.25 -19.61 -6.17
N LYS A 231 -2.83 -20.56 -5.42
CA LYS A 231 -2.07 -21.67 -4.80
C LYS A 231 -1.46 -22.63 -5.83
N TYR A 232 -1.93 -22.63 -7.07
CA TYR A 232 -1.52 -23.56 -8.12
C TYR A 232 -0.50 -22.96 -9.09
N THR A 233 -0.50 -21.64 -9.25
CA THR A 233 0.40 -20.96 -10.21
C THR A 233 1.56 -20.29 -9.49
N ARG A 234 2.79 -20.77 -9.77
CA ARG A 234 4.02 -20.13 -9.28
C ARG A 234 4.48 -18.99 -10.19
N ILE A 235 5.22 -18.05 -9.61
CA ILE A 235 5.98 -17.04 -10.36
C ILE A 235 7.20 -17.76 -10.96
N ASN A 236 7.27 -17.81 -12.29
CA ASN A 236 8.42 -18.38 -12.98
C ASN A 236 9.62 -17.43 -12.79
N SER A 237 10.50 -17.78 -11.85
CA SER A 237 11.86 -17.27 -11.73
C SER A 237 12.71 -18.55 -11.74
N ILE A 238 13.72 -18.81 -12.60
CA ILE A 238 14.86 -18.05 -13.10
C ILE A 238 15.47 -18.88 -14.28
N PRO A 239 16.18 -18.35 -15.30
CA PRO A 239 17.35 -19.06 -15.82
C PRO A 239 18.53 -18.79 -14.88
N ARG A 240 19.07 -19.82 -14.22
CA ARG A 240 20.27 -19.71 -13.38
C ARG A 240 21.41 -19.04 -14.17
N ALA A 241 21.65 -17.77 -13.92
CA ALA A 241 22.91 -17.14 -14.29
C ALA A 241 23.97 -17.64 -13.30
N GLY A 242 24.85 -18.53 -13.76
CA GLY A 242 26.07 -18.88 -13.03
C GLY A 242 26.94 -17.62 -12.85
N SER A 243 27.89 -17.69 -11.91
CA SER A 243 28.81 -16.61 -11.52
C SER A 243 29.75 -16.08 -12.63
N GLU A 244 29.46 -16.38 -13.90
CA GLU A 244 30.19 -15.91 -15.08
C GLU A 244 29.28 -15.20 -16.11
N ALA A 245 28.00 -14.96 -15.81
CA ALA A 245 27.12 -14.26 -16.74
C ALA A 245 27.43 -12.74 -16.77
N ASN A 246 28.21 -12.36 -17.77
CA ASN A 246 28.56 -10.99 -18.12
C ASN A 246 27.29 -10.26 -18.61
N TRP A 247 26.86 -9.20 -17.91
CA TRP A 247 25.59 -8.47 -18.15
C TRP A 247 25.59 -7.54 -19.38
N THR A 248 26.46 -7.79 -20.37
CA THR A 248 26.57 -6.98 -21.59
C THR A 248 26.03 -7.75 -22.80
N GLY A 249 24.72 -7.87 -22.90
CA GLY A 249 24.11 -8.46 -24.08
C GLY A 249 22.59 -8.59 -24.01
N TRP A 250 21.89 -7.46 -23.99
CA TRP A 250 20.50 -7.40 -24.48
C TRP A 250 20.48 -6.48 -25.69
N ASP A 251 20.93 -7.02 -26.82
CA ASP A 251 20.53 -6.54 -28.13
C ASP A 251 19.33 -7.37 -28.61
N SER A 252 18.26 -6.63 -28.90
CA SER A 252 17.23 -6.89 -29.91
C SER A 252 16.72 -8.32 -30.09
N GLN A 253 15.42 -8.49 -29.85
CA GLN A 253 14.58 -9.17 -30.83
C GLN A 253 13.15 -8.65 -30.79
N GLN A 254 12.63 -8.47 -32.00
CA GLN A 254 11.40 -7.80 -32.43
C GLN A 254 10.12 -8.49 -31.94
#